data_AF-A0A3C2AM78-F1
#
_entry.id   AF-A0A3C2AM78-F1
#
_cell.length_a   1.000
_cell.length_b   1.000
_cell.length_c   1.000
_cell.angle_alpha   90.00
_cell.angle_beta   90.00
_cell.angle_gamma   90.00
#
_symmetry.space_group_name_H-M   'P 1'
#
loop_
_entity.id
_entity.type
_entity.pdbx_description
1 polymer ?
#
loop_
_entity_poly.entity_id
_entity_poly.type
_entity_poly.pdbx_seq_one_letter_code
_entity_poly.pdbx_strand_id
1 'polypeptide(L)'
;MKRFVFIFLILFTLAPETFAQQHSVARRWNEVLLEAIRNDFARPTIHSRNLFHTSIALYDGWAIFDPVAETYMLGKIVRGFECPFNGIDYPADVQNAQETVMSYAAYRVLTHRFANSPNVVTTQYMFDTLMTNLGYNVNFT
;
A
#
# COMPACT_ATOMS: atom_id res chain seq x y z
N MET A 1 15.79 -14.25 49.32
CA MET A 1 15.07 -13.18 48.57
C MET A 1 15.94 -12.50 47.51
N LYS A 2 17.12 -11.94 47.84
CA LYS A 2 17.99 -11.23 46.87
C LYS A 2 18.44 -12.06 45.64
N ARG A 3 18.69 -13.36 45.80
CA ARG A 3 19.06 -14.27 44.69
C ARG A 3 17.91 -14.54 43.71
N PHE A 4 16.68 -14.65 44.21
CA PHE A 4 15.50 -14.81 43.35
C PHE A 4 15.20 -13.52 42.57
N VAL A 5 15.41 -12.35 43.18
CA VAL A 5 15.30 -11.05 42.50
C VAL A 5 16.33 -10.93 41.37
N PHE A 6 17.57 -11.36 41.61
CA PHE A 6 18.64 -11.34 40.59
C PHE A 6 18.33 -12.27 39.40
N ILE A 7 17.82 -13.47 39.67
CA ILE A 7 17.41 -14.43 38.63
C ILE A 7 16.23 -13.87 37.81
N PHE A 8 15.26 -13.23 38.47
CA PHE A 8 14.12 -12.61 37.80
C PHE A 8 14.55 -11.43 36.91
N LEU A 9 15.52 -10.64 37.34
CA LEU A 9 16.07 -9.51 36.57
C LEU A 9 16.83 -9.98 35.32
N ILE A 10 17.60 -11.08 35.42
CA ILE A 10 18.31 -11.68 34.28
C ILE A 10 17.33 -12.29 33.26
N LEU A 11 16.26 -12.94 33.73
CA LEU A 11 15.20 -13.47 32.87
C LEU A 11 14.43 -12.37 32.12
N PHE A 12 14.25 -11.20 32.73
CA PHE A 12 13.58 -10.06 32.09
C PHE A 12 14.43 -9.43 30.98
N THR A 13 15.75 -9.41 31.12
CA THR A 13 16.68 -8.89 30.10
C THR A 13 16.93 -9.85 28.93
N LEU A 14 16.57 -11.12 29.08
CA LEU A 14 16.70 -12.15 28.05
C LEU A 14 15.40 -12.42 27.29
N ALA A 15 14.34 -11.64 27.57
CA ALA A 15 13.12 -11.72 26.80
C ALA A 15 13.42 -11.31 25.34
N PRO A 16 13.12 -12.16 24.35
CA PRO A 16 13.27 -11.76 22.96
C PRO A 16 12.32 -10.59 22.68
N GLU A 17 12.86 -9.51 22.11
CA GLU A 17 12.08 -8.43 21.51
C GLU A 17 11.16 -9.07 20.45
N THR A 18 9.88 -9.22 20.78
CA THR A 18 8.87 -9.63 19.81
C THR A 18 8.63 -8.45 18.88
N PHE A 19 9.33 -8.41 17.75
CA PHE A 19 9.01 -7.48 16.67
C PHE A 19 7.62 -7.83 16.15
N ALA A 20 6.65 -6.93 16.35
CA ALA A 20 5.40 -7.01 15.61
C ALA A 20 5.74 -6.98 14.11
N GLN A 21 5.23 -7.97 13.35
CA GLN A 21 5.53 -8.09 11.94
C GLN A 21 5.08 -6.82 11.20
N GLN A 22 6.04 -6.11 10.60
CA GLN A 22 5.75 -4.92 9.82
C GLN A 22 4.86 -5.31 8.64
N HIS A 23 3.67 -4.71 8.54
CA HIS A 23 2.75 -4.99 7.45
C HIS A 23 3.32 -4.51 6.11
N SER A 24 3.10 -5.31 5.05
CA SER A 24 3.51 -4.93 3.69
C SER A 24 2.84 -3.64 3.25
N VAL A 25 3.48 -2.93 2.32
CA VAL A 25 2.92 -1.71 1.71
C VAL A 25 1.55 -1.96 1.11
N ALA A 26 1.37 -3.07 0.39
CA ALA A 26 0.07 -3.48 -0.14
C ALA A 26 -1.00 -3.64 0.97
N ARG A 27 -0.64 -4.24 2.11
CA ARG A 27 -1.57 -4.36 3.25
C ARG A 27 -1.93 -2.99 3.81
N ARG A 28 -0.96 -2.09 3.97
CA ARG A 28 -1.19 -0.73 4.49
C ARG A 28 -2.13 0.07 3.59
N TRP A 29 -1.95 0.02 2.28
CA TRP A 29 -2.86 0.66 1.32
C TRP A 29 -4.27 0.07 1.36
N ASN A 30 -4.39 -1.26 1.51
CA ASN A 30 -5.68 -1.91 1.68
C ASN A 30 -6.40 -1.44 2.95
N GLU A 31 -5.71 -1.34 4.09
CA GLU A 31 -6.31 -0.83 5.34
C GLU A 31 -6.82 0.61 5.18
N VAL A 32 -6.00 1.48 4.57
CA VAL A 32 -6.40 2.89 4.39
C VAL A 32 -7.55 3.02 3.39
N LEU A 33 -7.62 2.19 2.34
CA LEU A 33 -8.77 2.12 1.44
C LEU A 33 -10.03 1.62 2.17
N LEU A 34 -9.93 0.57 2.99
CA LEU A 34 -11.08 0.07 3.75
C LEU A 34 -11.59 1.13 4.72
N GLU A 35 -10.69 1.88 5.34
CA GLU A 35 -11.05 2.99 6.20
C GLU A 35 -11.70 4.14 5.41
N ALA A 36 -11.20 4.46 4.22
CA ALA A 36 -11.85 5.44 3.33
C ALA A 36 -13.27 5.01 2.94
N ILE A 37 -13.51 3.72 2.69
CA ILE A 37 -14.83 3.16 2.41
C ILE A 37 -15.78 3.32 3.61
N ARG A 38 -15.31 3.05 4.84
CA ARG A 38 -16.11 3.22 6.07
C ARG A 38 -16.53 4.68 6.28
N ASN A 39 -15.71 5.61 5.83
CA ASN A 39 -15.94 7.05 5.94
C ASN A 39 -16.69 7.64 4.73
N ASP A 40 -17.27 6.82 3.85
CA ASP A 40 -18.00 7.26 2.66
C ASP A 40 -19.46 6.77 2.68
N PHE A 41 -20.29 7.26 1.76
CA PHE A 41 -21.66 6.79 1.57
C PHE A 41 -21.72 5.29 1.26
N ALA A 42 -22.83 4.64 1.63
CA ALA A 42 -23.12 3.26 1.25
C ALA A 42 -23.35 3.13 -0.26
N ARG A 43 -22.27 2.91 -1.02
CA ARG A 43 -22.26 2.82 -2.49
C ARG A 43 -21.52 1.55 -2.96
N PRO A 44 -22.12 0.35 -2.81
CA PRO A 44 -21.41 -0.92 -3.00
C PRO A 44 -20.70 -1.03 -4.35
N THR A 45 -21.34 -0.63 -5.45
CA THR A 45 -20.74 -0.72 -6.79
C THR A 45 -19.53 0.20 -6.97
N ILE A 46 -19.54 1.38 -6.36
CA ILE A 46 -18.41 2.32 -6.37
C ILE A 46 -17.25 1.75 -5.55
N HIS A 47 -17.55 1.22 -4.36
CA HIS A 47 -16.54 0.64 -3.46
C HIS A 47 -15.91 -0.62 -4.06
N SER A 48 -16.69 -1.51 -4.66
CA SER A 48 -16.17 -2.68 -5.38
C SER A 48 -15.24 -2.29 -6.53
N ARG A 49 -15.59 -1.23 -7.29
CA ARG A 49 -14.72 -0.70 -8.35
C ARG A 49 -13.41 -0.14 -7.78
N ASN A 50 -13.48 0.61 -6.68
CA ASN A 50 -12.29 1.18 -6.04
C ASN A 50 -11.36 0.07 -5.54
N LEU A 51 -11.90 -0.96 -4.88
CA LEU A 51 -11.16 -2.15 -4.46
C LEU A 51 -10.47 -2.82 -5.64
N PHE A 52 -11.22 -3.12 -6.71
CA PHE A 52 -10.68 -3.79 -7.88
C PHE A 52 -9.55 -3.00 -8.55
N HIS A 53 -9.76 -1.70 -8.80
CA HIS A 53 -8.75 -0.87 -9.47
C HIS A 53 -7.50 -0.67 -8.62
N THR A 54 -7.65 -0.49 -7.30
CA THR A 54 -6.48 -0.40 -6.40
C THR A 54 -5.75 -1.73 -6.33
N SER A 55 -6.45 -2.87 -6.30
CA SER A 55 -5.79 -4.19 -6.36
C SER A 55 -4.99 -4.39 -7.64
N ILE A 56 -5.49 -3.95 -8.80
CA ILE A 56 -4.72 -3.97 -10.05
C ILE A 56 -3.48 -3.09 -9.93
N ALA A 57 -3.62 -1.85 -9.44
CA ALA A 57 -2.50 -0.93 -9.29
C ALA A 57 -1.39 -1.49 -8.39
N LEU A 58 -1.78 -2.13 -7.27
CA LEU A 58 -0.84 -2.80 -6.38
C LEU A 58 -0.21 -4.04 -7.01
N TYR A 59 -1.01 -4.88 -7.68
CA TYR A 59 -0.52 -6.11 -8.30
C TYR A 59 0.43 -5.82 -9.46
N ASP A 60 0.03 -4.97 -10.42
CA ASP A 60 0.87 -4.64 -11.57
C ASP A 60 2.16 -3.93 -11.12
N GLY A 61 2.07 -3.02 -10.14
CA GLY A 61 3.25 -2.33 -9.59
C GLY A 61 4.25 -3.27 -8.90
N TRP A 62 3.78 -4.41 -8.38
CA TRP A 62 4.64 -5.47 -7.87
C TRP A 62 5.17 -6.37 -9.01
N ALA A 63 4.29 -6.80 -9.92
CA ALA A 63 4.56 -7.79 -10.96
C ALA A 63 5.57 -7.30 -12.00
N ILE A 64 5.66 -5.99 -12.29
CA ILE A 64 6.64 -5.47 -13.27
C ILE A 64 8.10 -5.77 -12.92
N PHE A 65 8.40 -6.05 -11.65
CA PHE A 65 9.75 -6.40 -11.20
C PHE A 65 9.89 -7.87 -10.81
N ASP A 66 8.82 -8.67 -10.94
CA ASP A 66 8.88 -10.11 -10.66
C ASP A 66 9.25 -10.88 -11.95
N PRO A 67 10.18 -11.84 -11.88
CA PRO A 67 10.67 -12.54 -13.08
C PRO A 67 9.67 -13.55 -13.66
N VAL A 68 8.58 -13.87 -12.96
CA VAL A 68 7.61 -14.91 -13.35
C VAL A 68 6.21 -14.34 -13.54
N ALA A 69 5.82 -13.35 -12.74
CA ALA A 69 4.48 -12.79 -12.79
C ALA A 69 4.24 -11.98 -14.07
N GLU A 70 2.99 -11.96 -14.53
CA GLU A 70 2.54 -11.07 -15.59
C GLU A 70 1.62 -10.00 -15.03
N THR A 71 1.74 -8.78 -15.55
CA THR A 71 0.80 -7.70 -15.27
C THR A 71 -0.60 -8.02 -15.82
N TYR A 72 -1.63 -7.54 -15.14
CA TYR A 72 -3.01 -7.65 -15.60
C TYR A 72 -3.36 -6.55 -16.61
N MET A 73 -2.99 -5.30 -16.33
CA MET A 73 -3.39 -4.13 -17.11
C MET A 73 -2.21 -3.49 -17.84
N LEU A 74 -1.11 -3.23 -17.15
CA LEU A 74 0.04 -2.52 -17.69
C LEU A 74 0.70 -3.31 -18.83
N GLY A 75 0.84 -2.72 -20.01
CA GLY A 75 1.35 -3.38 -21.22
C GLY A 75 0.37 -4.36 -21.87
N LYS A 76 -0.91 -4.36 -21.46
CA LYS A 76 -1.94 -5.29 -21.93
C LYS A 76 -3.13 -4.54 -22.55
N ILE A 77 -3.95 -5.29 -23.28
CA ILE A 77 -5.26 -4.84 -23.74
C ILE A 77 -6.33 -5.56 -22.91
N VAL A 78 -7.05 -4.82 -22.08
CA VAL A 78 -8.10 -5.36 -21.22
C VAL A 78 -9.45 -4.78 -21.66
N ARG A 79 -10.35 -5.65 -22.13
CA ARG A 79 -11.69 -5.24 -22.61
C ARG A 79 -11.66 -4.11 -23.65
N GLY A 80 -10.69 -4.14 -24.56
CA GLY A 80 -10.53 -3.14 -25.62
C GLY A 80 -9.86 -1.84 -25.18
N PHE A 81 -9.48 -1.69 -23.90
CA PHE A 81 -8.63 -0.60 -23.44
C PHE A 81 -7.16 -1.04 -23.49
N GLU A 82 -6.34 -0.29 -24.23
CA GLU A 82 -4.89 -0.50 -24.28
C GLU A 82 -4.20 0.36 -23.21
N CYS A 83 -3.38 -0.29 -22.39
CA CYS A 83 -2.51 0.39 -21.43
C CYS A 83 -1.05 0.22 -21.88
N PRO A 84 -0.53 1.12 -22.73
CA PRO A 84 0.81 0.95 -23.28
C PRO A 84 1.86 1.06 -22.18
N PHE A 85 2.86 0.19 -22.25
CA PHE A 85 3.99 0.18 -21.33
C PHE A 85 5.24 -0.28 -22.07
N ASN A 86 6.24 0.60 -22.14
CA ASN A 86 7.48 0.35 -22.87
C ASN A 86 8.57 -0.28 -22.01
N GLY A 87 8.24 -0.72 -20.80
CA GLY A 87 9.21 -1.16 -19.80
C GLY A 87 9.82 0.00 -19.02
N ILE A 88 10.57 -0.37 -17.99
CA ILE A 88 11.40 0.51 -17.17
C ILE A 88 12.70 -0.22 -16.84
N ASP A 89 13.74 0.54 -16.48
CA ASP A 89 15.01 -0.05 -16.06
C ASP A 89 14.83 -0.93 -14.82
N TYR A 90 15.51 -2.08 -14.82
CA TYR A 90 15.45 -3.00 -13.69
C TYR A 90 16.22 -2.41 -12.50
N PRO A 91 15.59 -2.28 -11.32
CA PRO A 91 16.18 -1.58 -10.18
C PRO A 91 17.20 -2.47 -9.45
N ALA A 92 18.14 -1.82 -8.76
CA ALA A 92 19.07 -2.53 -7.86
C ALA A 92 18.36 -3.04 -6.59
N ASP A 93 17.41 -2.28 -6.07
CA ASP A 93 16.55 -2.66 -4.95
C ASP A 93 15.11 -2.87 -5.44
N VAL A 94 14.79 -4.14 -5.74
CA VAL A 94 13.48 -4.55 -6.25
C VAL A 94 12.37 -4.27 -5.25
N GLN A 95 12.59 -4.55 -3.96
CA GLN A 95 11.56 -4.36 -2.95
C GLN A 95 11.22 -2.88 -2.81
N ASN A 96 12.23 -2.01 -2.71
CA ASN A 96 12.00 -0.57 -2.63
C ASN A 96 11.28 -0.04 -3.88
N ALA A 97 11.66 -0.51 -5.07
CA ALA A 97 11.01 -0.11 -6.31
C ALA A 97 9.54 -0.56 -6.36
N GLN A 98 9.24 -1.81 -5.99
CA GLN A 98 7.88 -2.33 -5.88
C GLN A 98 7.04 -1.49 -4.91
N GLU A 99 7.55 -1.26 -3.70
CA GLU A 99 6.88 -0.47 -2.67
C GLU A 99 6.61 0.98 -3.11
N THR A 100 7.56 1.57 -3.84
CA THR A 100 7.44 2.92 -4.40
C THR A 100 6.36 2.98 -5.47
N VAL A 101 6.42 2.09 -6.47
CA VAL A 101 5.45 2.06 -7.58
C VAL A 101 4.05 1.77 -7.05
N MET A 102 3.90 0.77 -6.17
CA MET A 102 2.63 0.46 -5.51
C MET A 102 2.06 1.67 -4.78
N SER A 103 2.90 2.41 -4.05
CA SER A 103 2.43 3.54 -3.25
C SER A 103 1.97 4.72 -4.07
N TYR A 104 2.73 5.11 -5.09
CA TYR A 104 2.30 6.19 -5.98
C TYR A 104 1.08 5.80 -6.81
N ALA A 105 1.00 4.55 -7.29
CA ALA A 105 -0.14 4.07 -8.05
C ALA A 105 -1.42 4.06 -7.20
N ALA A 106 -1.36 3.49 -6.00
CA ALA A 106 -2.49 3.48 -5.06
C ALA A 106 -2.89 4.90 -4.64
N TYR A 107 -1.93 5.76 -4.29
CA TYR A 107 -2.18 7.15 -3.92
C TYR A 107 -2.95 7.91 -4.99
N ARG A 108 -2.50 7.82 -6.25
CA ARG A 108 -3.10 8.54 -7.38
C ARG A 108 -4.50 8.02 -7.70
N VAL A 109 -4.67 6.70 -7.73
CA VAL A 109 -5.99 6.08 -7.95
C VAL A 109 -6.96 6.50 -6.84
N LEU A 110 -6.56 6.37 -5.58
CA LEU A 110 -7.45 6.64 -4.44
C LEU A 110 -7.79 8.12 -4.30
N THR A 111 -6.80 9.02 -4.42
CA THR A 111 -7.01 10.48 -4.43
C THR A 111 -8.06 10.86 -5.47
N HIS A 112 -7.93 10.36 -6.70
CA HIS A 112 -8.91 10.60 -7.75
C HIS A 112 -10.29 10.01 -7.42
N ARG A 113 -10.36 8.79 -6.88
CA ARG A 113 -11.64 8.09 -6.63
C ARG A 113 -12.44 8.69 -5.47
N PHE A 114 -11.78 9.24 -4.46
CA PHE A 114 -12.41 9.82 -3.27
C PHE A 114 -12.56 11.35 -3.33
N ALA A 115 -12.12 12.00 -4.41
CA ALA A 115 -12.21 13.46 -4.60
C ALA A 115 -13.63 14.05 -4.41
N ASN A 116 -14.67 13.25 -4.67
CA ASN A 116 -16.08 13.64 -4.50
C ASN A 116 -16.79 12.88 -3.36
N SER A 117 -16.03 12.36 -2.39
CA SER A 117 -16.58 11.74 -1.18
C SER A 117 -16.99 12.81 -0.15
N PRO A 118 -17.97 12.54 0.73
CA PRO A 118 -18.42 13.52 1.73
C PRO A 118 -17.30 13.90 2.72
N ASN A 119 -16.33 13.00 2.95
CA ASN A 119 -15.23 13.19 3.88
C ASN A 119 -13.87 13.32 3.17
N VAL A 120 -13.85 13.89 1.96
CA VAL A 120 -12.65 13.98 1.11
C VAL A 120 -11.42 14.54 1.83
N VAL A 121 -11.58 15.57 2.68
CA VAL A 121 -10.45 16.16 3.43
C VAL A 121 -9.83 15.13 4.38
N THR A 122 -10.64 14.43 5.17
CA THR A 122 -10.18 13.39 6.11
C THR A 122 -9.57 12.21 5.35
N THR A 123 -10.23 11.77 4.28
CA THR A 123 -9.75 10.65 3.46
C THR A 123 -8.42 10.97 2.78
N GLN A 124 -8.28 12.17 2.21
CA GLN A 124 -7.03 12.60 1.60
C GLN A 124 -5.90 12.71 2.63
N TYR A 125 -6.19 13.27 3.81
CA TYR A 125 -5.23 13.35 4.90
C TYR A 125 -4.69 11.97 5.31
N MET A 126 -5.54 10.93 5.34
CA MET A 126 -5.09 9.56 5.59
C MET A 126 -4.14 9.03 4.51
N PHE A 127 -4.42 9.32 3.23
CA PHE A 127 -3.54 8.94 2.11
C PHE A 127 -2.19 9.67 2.19
N ASP A 128 -2.20 10.98 2.44
CA ASP A 128 -0.99 11.80 2.57
C ASP A 128 -0.14 11.36 3.78
N THR A 129 -0.81 11.01 4.88
CA THR A 129 -0.16 10.47 6.08
C THR A 129 0.51 9.13 5.78
N LEU A 130 -0.14 8.24 5.03
CA LEU A 130 0.48 6.97 4.64
C LEU A 130 1.71 7.19 3.75
N MET A 131 1.63 8.09 2.76
CA MET A 131 2.78 8.47 1.93
C MET A 131 3.94 9.00 2.76
N THR A 132 3.66 9.91 3.68
CA THR A 132 4.66 10.49 4.60
C THR A 132 5.30 9.41 5.48
N ASN A 133 4.50 8.52 6.06
CA ASN A 133 4.98 7.41 6.90
C ASN A 133 5.77 6.35 6.12
N LEU A 134 5.64 6.31 4.80
CA LEU A 134 6.43 5.46 3.91
C LEU A 134 7.66 6.20 3.34
N GLY A 135 7.82 7.50 3.62
CA GLY A 135 8.92 8.31 3.13
C GLY A 135 8.74 8.86 1.71
N TYR A 136 7.52 8.85 1.18
CA TYR A 136 7.23 9.31 -0.19
C TYR A 136 6.69 10.74 -0.24
N ASN A 137 7.03 11.48 -1.30
CA ASN A 137 6.62 12.87 -1.50
C ASN A 137 5.31 12.93 -2.29
N VAL A 138 4.24 13.42 -1.66
CA VAL A 138 2.92 13.58 -2.29
C VAL A 138 2.90 14.52 -3.51
N ASN A 139 3.90 15.41 -3.62
CA ASN A 139 4.02 16.36 -4.73
C ASN A 139 4.83 15.82 -5.92
N PHE A 140 5.24 14.55 -5.92
CA PHE A 140 5.92 13.93 -7.04
C PHE A 140 4.93 13.55 -8.16
N THR A 141 5.02 14.28 -9.28
CA THR A 141 4.16 14.11 -10.47
C THR A 141 4.86 13.33 -11.57
#